data_AF-A0A3C0AX48-F1
#
_entry.id   AF-A0A3C0AX48-F1
#
_cell.length_a   1.000
_cell.length_b   1.000
_cell.length_c   1.000
_cell.angle_alpha   90.00
_cell.angle_beta   90.00
_cell.angle_gamma   90.00
#
_symmetry.space_group_name_H-M   'P 1'
#
loop_
_entity.id
_entity.type
_entity.pdbx_description
1 polymer ?
#
loop_
_entity_poly.entity_id
_entity_poly.type
_entity_poly.pdbx_seq_one_letter_code
_entity_poly.pdbx_strand_id
1 'polypeptide(L)' 'MNEIKLIIADDHQLFRNGLEELLRKYEDIKIVKSVADGFEFMEV' A
#
# COMPACT_ATOMS: atom_id res chain seq x y z
N MET A 1 -14.65 -14.84 0.69
CA MET A 1 -13.43 -14.43 -0.02
C MET A 1 -12.49 -13.83 0.99
N ASN A 2 -11.23 -14.26 1.05
CA ASN A 2 -10.24 -13.76 2.00
C ASN A 2 -9.55 -12.54 1.40
N GLU A 3 -10.05 -11.34 1.71
CA GLU A 3 -9.45 -10.06 1.32
C GLU A 3 -8.14 -9.85 2.10
N ILE A 4 -7.02 -9.65 1.39
CA ILE A 4 -5.71 -9.30 1.94
C ILE A 4 -5.65 -7.78 2.07
N LYS A 5 -5.58 -7.29 3.31
CA LYS A 5 -5.35 -5.86 3.60
C LYS A 5 -3.85 -5.58 3.57
N LEU A 6 -3.43 -4.65 2.73
CA LEU A 6 -2.02 -4.33 2.51
C LEU A 6 -1.74 -2.84 2.80
N ILE A 7 -0.66 -2.58 3.52
CA ILE A 7 -0.05 -1.25 3.65
C ILE A 7 1.27 -1.27 2.88
N ILE A 8 1.54 -0.21 2.12
CA ILE A 8 2.83 0.01 1.44
C ILE A 8 3.61 1.05 2.23
N ALA A 9 4.83 0.72 2.68
CA ALA A 9 5.72 1.64 3.38
C ALA A 9 7.04 1.75 2.60
N ASP A 10 7.30 2.91 2.00
CA ASP A 10 8.49 3.18 1.18
C ASP A 10 8.68 4.71 1.08
N ASP A 11 9.90 5.22 1.11
CA ASP A 11 10.18 6.67 1.10
C ASP A 11 10.05 7.30 -0.29
N HIS A 12 9.92 6.51 -1.36
CA HIS A 12 9.84 7.00 -2.74
C HIS A 12 8.40 6.96 -3.28
N GLN A 13 7.80 8.14 -3.45
CA GLN A 13 6.41 8.27 -3.93
C GLN A 13 6.16 7.61 -5.29
N LEU A 14 7.08 7.73 -6.24
CA LEU A 14 6.94 7.11 -7.56
C LEU A 14 6.85 5.58 -7.47
N PHE A 15 7.61 4.97 -6.56
CA PHE A 15 7.60 3.53 -6.34
C PHE A 15 6.27 3.09 -5.73
N ARG A 16 5.80 3.79 -4.69
CA ARG A 16 4.49 3.52 -4.07
C ARG A 16 3.36 3.56 -5.09
N ASN A 17 3.28 4.64 -5.88
CA ASN A 17 2.25 4.78 -6.91
C ASN A 17 2.32 3.66 -7.96
N GLY A 18 3.53 3.31 -8.42
CA GLY A 18 3.72 2.21 -9.36
C GLY A 18 3.28 0.86 -8.79
N LEU A 19 3.62 0.59 -7.53
CA LEU A 19 3.24 -0.65 -6.85
C LEU A 19 1.73 -0.72 -6.59
N GLU A 20 1.10 0.38 -6.22
CA GLU A 20 -0.36 0.45 -6.07
C GLU A 20 -1.08 0.09 -7.38
N GLU A 21 -0.68 0.69 -8.50
CA GLU A 21 -1.30 0.41 -9.80
C GLU A 21 -1.12 -1.04 -10.26
N LEU A 22 0.00 -1.68 -9.91
CA LEU A 22 0.22 -3.10 -10.19
C LEU A 22 -0.69 -4.00 -9.33
N LEU A 23 -0.82 -3.68 -8.04
CA LEU A 23 -1.56 -4.49 -7.08
C LEU A 23 -3.08 -4.30 -7.13
N ARG A 24 -3.57 -3.15 -7.62
CA ARG A 24 -5.00 -2.89 -7.87
C ARG A 24 -5.64 -3.84 -8.88
N LYS A 25 -4.84 -4.58 -9.65
CA LYS A 25 -5.32 -5.58 -10.63
C LYS A 25 -5.78 -6.89 -9.98
N TYR A 26 -5.52 -7.08 -8.69
CA TYR A 26 -5.85 -8.29 -7.93
C TYR A 26 -7.07 -8.01 -7.05
N GLU A 27 -8.19 -8.68 -7.31
CA GLU A 27 -9.47 -8.45 -6.61
C GLU A 27 -9.44 -8.83 -5.13
N ASP A 28 -8.48 -9.66 -4.73
CA ASP A 28 -8.26 -10.10 -3.35
C ASP A 28 -7.35 -9.17 -2.55
N ILE A 29 -6.73 -8.16 -3.18
CA ILE A 29 -5.83 -7.21 -2.51
C ILE A 29 -6.52 -5.86 -2.31
N LYS A 30 -6.60 -5.44 -1.05
CA LYS A 30 -7.06 -4.11 -0.66
C LYS A 30 -5.92 -3.32 -0.05
N ILE A 31 -5.45 -2.32 -0.79
CA ILE A 31 -4.48 -1.35 -0.30
C ILE A 31 -5.21 -0.40 0.65
N VAL A 32 -4.87 -0.47 1.94
CA VAL A 32 -5.51 0.34 2.98
C VAL A 32 -4.80 1.66 3.20
N LYS A 33 -3.47 1.71 3.05
CA LYS A 33 -2.67 2.94 3.16
C LYS A 33 -1.32 2.80 2.47
N SER A 34 -0.72 3.94 2.15
CA SER A 34 0.57 4.08 1.49
C SER A 34 1.31 5.19 2.22
N VAL A 35 2.43 4.86 2.86
CA VAL A 35 3.12 5.74 3.82
C VAL A 35 4.57 5.94 3.41
N ALA A 36 5.09 7.15 3.67
CA ALA A 36 6.45 7.54 3.31
C ALA A 36 7.49 7.18 4.38
N ASP A 37 7.07 6.96 5.62
CA ASP A 37 7.98 6.68 6.72
C ASP A 37 7.30 5.86 7.85
N GLY A 38 8.11 5.56 8.87
CA GLY A 38 7.65 4.80 10.03
C GLY A 38 6.72 5.58 10.96
N PHE A 39 6.77 6.91 10.99
CA PHE A 39 5.85 7.69 11.83
C PHE A 39 4.44 7.67 11.22
N GLU A 40 4.33 7.91 9.92
CA GLU A 40 3.07 7.79 9.18
C GLU A 40 2.48 6.37 9.29
N PHE A 41 3.33 5.34 9.33
CA PHE A 41 2.91 3.95 9.55
C PHE A 41 2.32 3.71 10.94
N MET A 42 2.88 4.33 11.98
CA MET A 42 2.38 4.17 13.35
C MET A 42 1.08 4.93 13.60
N GLU A 43 0.72 5.88 12.73
CA GLU A 43 -0.54 6.63 12.75
C GLU A 43 -1.65 6.02 11.86
N VAL A 44 -1.47 4.80 11.35
CA VAL A 44 -2.45 4.09 10.50
C VAL A 44 -3.57 3.43 11.30
#